data_AF-A0A2G9TV59-F1
#
_entry.id   AF-A0A2G9TV59-F1
#
_cell.length_a   1.000
_cell.length_b   1.000
_cell.length_c   1.000
_cell.angle_alpha   90.00
_cell.angle_beta   90.00
_cell.angle_gamma   90.00
#
_symmetry.space_group_name_H-M   'P 1'
#
loop_
_entity.id
_entity.type
_entity.pdbx_description
1 polymer ?
#
loop_
_entity_poly.entity_id
_entity_poly.type
_entity_poly.pdbx_seq_one_letter_code
_entity_poly.pdbx_strand_id
1 'polypeptide(L)'
;METGLARSRNHPSPPSPFRRESWPFARSRDCVAIASCGFGNYTLETAESVELSSGVGLNKLIECSGRRWMAVSTTGTVVDASSLRCVIPAV
;
A
#
# COMPACT_ATOMS: atom_id res chain seq x y z
N MET A 1 -36.92 41.55 19.06
CA MET A 1 -36.53 40.24 18.50
C MET A 1 -35.28 39.80 19.23
N GLU A 2 -35.04 38.48 19.30
CA GLU A 2 -33.97 37.80 20.04
C GLU A 2 -34.33 37.37 21.46
N THR A 3 -34.62 36.08 21.62
CA THR A 3 -33.77 35.12 22.37
C THR A 3 -34.43 33.74 22.41
N GLY A 4 -33.62 32.68 22.33
CA GLY A 4 -33.96 31.42 23.03
C GLY A 4 -34.24 30.17 22.20
N LEU A 5 -33.30 29.70 21.38
CA LEU A 5 -33.08 28.26 21.13
C LEU A 5 -31.57 28.05 21.04
N ALA A 6 -30.93 27.03 21.56
CA ALA A 6 -31.17 25.98 22.54
C ALA A 6 -29.82 25.22 22.61
N ARG A 7 -29.55 24.51 23.72
CA ARG A 7 -28.63 23.33 23.78
C ARG A 7 -27.12 23.62 23.60
N SER A 8 -26.19 22.88 24.17
CA SER A 8 -26.20 21.78 25.13
C SER A 8 -24.75 21.59 25.61
N ARG A 9 -24.59 21.25 26.89
CA ARG A 9 -23.54 20.38 27.46
C ARG A 9 -22.11 20.53 26.93
N ASN A 10 -21.31 21.26 27.70
CA ASN A 10 -19.89 20.97 27.89
C ASN A 10 -19.72 19.50 28.32
N HIS A 11 -19.36 18.64 27.39
CA HIS A 11 -18.85 17.30 27.67
C HIS A 11 -17.34 17.37 27.41
N PRO A 12 -16.46 17.18 28.42
CA PRO A 12 -15.05 17.02 28.14
C PRO A 12 -14.88 15.72 27.35
N SER A 13 -14.39 15.81 26.12
CA SER A 13 -14.04 14.64 25.32
C SER A 13 -12.98 13.83 26.08
N PRO A 14 -13.12 12.50 26.23
CA PRO A 14 -12.04 11.68 26.75
C PRO A 14 -10.81 11.85 25.84
N PRO A 15 -9.58 11.86 26.39
CA PRO A 15 -8.38 11.91 25.56
C PRO A 15 -8.42 10.71 24.61
N SER A 16 -8.41 10.99 23.30
CA SER A 16 -8.32 9.93 22.30
C SER A 16 -7.03 9.13 22.54
N PRO A 17 -7.08 7.82 22.78
CA PRO A 17 -5.89 6.99 22.96
C PRO A 17 -5.19 6.67 21.63
N PHE A 18 -5.72 7.12 20.49
CA PHE A 18 -5.01 7.03 19.23
C PHE A 18 -4.13 8.26 19.06
N ARG A 19 -2.90 8.11 19.54
CA ARG A 19 -1.76 8.90 19.09
C ARG A 19 -1.89 9.11 17.59
N ARG A 20 -1.83 10.38 17.15
CA ARG A 20 -1.26 10.68 15.84
C ARG A 20 0.19 10.20 15.92
N GLU A 21 0.44 8.98 15.48
CA GLU A 21 1.75 8.64 14.97
C GLU A 21 1.95 9.57 13.78
N SER A 22 2.73 10.61 14.02
CA SER A 22 3.23 11.47 12.97
C SER A 22 4.11 10.58 12.12
N TRP A 23 3.55 10.01 11.07
CA TRP A 23 4.36 9.39 10.05
C TRP A 23 5.17 10.51 9.40
N PRO A 24 6.50 10.51 9.50
CA PRO A 24 7.29 11.41 8.69
C PRO A 24 7.31 10.83 7.27
N PHE A 25 6.17 10.88 6.56
CA PHE A 25 6.23 10.84 5.10
C PHE A 25 6.75 12.21 4.66
N ALA A 26 8.06 12.31 4.75
CA ALA A 26 8.83 13.29 4.03
C ALA A 26 8.34 13.29 2.58
N ARG A 27 7.99 14.48 2.07
CA ARG A 27 7.55 14.74 0.70
C ARG A 27 8.18 13.77 -0.31
N SER A 28 7.39 12.85 -0.84
CA SER A 28 7.60 12.35 -2.19
C SER A 28 6.30 12.54 -2.95
N ARG A 29 6.39 12.85 -4.24
CA ARG A 29 5.25 12.70 -5.14
C ARG A 29 5.07 11.19 -5.29
N ASP A 30 4.33 10.58 -4.37
CA ASP A 30 4.22 9.12 -4.26
C ASP A 30 3.61 8.55 -5.54
N CYS A 31 4.46 8.06 -6.44
CA CYS A 31 4.02 7.25 -7.57
C CYS A 31 3.81 5.82 -7.06
N VAL A 32 2.56 5.40 -7.07
CA VAL A 32 2.14 4.05 -6.68
C VAL A 32 1.47 3.40 -7.89
N ALA A 33 1.76 2.13 -8.13
CA ALA A 33 1.16 1.32 -9.17
C ALA A 33 0.66 -0.01 -8.59
N ILE A 34 -0.33 -0.61 -9.27
CA ILE A 34 -0.82 -1.95 -8.94
C ILE A 34 -0.41 -2.88 -10.09
N ALA A 35 0.37 -3.91 -9.77
CA ALA A 35 0.64 -5.00 -10.70
C ALA A 35 -0.41 -6.11 -10.50
N SER A 36 -1.02 -6.56 -11.59
CA SER A 36 -2.04 -7.60 -11.58
C SER A 36 -1.77 -8.66 -12.64
N CYS A 37 -1.96 -9.93 -12.29
CA CYS A 37 -1.76 -11.07 -13.18
C CYS A 37 -3.06 -11.60 -13.81
N GLY A 38 -4.19 -10.93 -13.58
CA GLY A 38 -5.50 -11.36 -14.09
C GLY A 38 -6.07 -12.56 -13.34
N PHE A 39 -7.06 -13.22 -13.95
CA PHE A 39 -7.75 -14.37 -13.34
C PHE A 39 -6.96 -15.66 -13.59
N GLY A 40 -6.58 -16.34 -12.51
CA GLY A 40 -5.77 -17.55 -12.53
C GLY A 40 -4.83 -17.61 -11.35
N ASN A 41 -4.16 -18.75 -11.18
CA ASN A 41 -3.09 -18.91 -10.21
C ASN A 41 -1.76 -18.52 -10.86
N TYR A 42 -1.13 -17.46 -10.36
CA TYR A 42 0.12 -16.93 -10.88
C TYR A 42 1.12 -16.71 -9.76
N THR A 43 2.38 -16.62 -10.14
CA THR A 43 3.45 -16.02 -9.34
C THR A 43 3.86 -14.72 -10.02
N LEU A 44 3.77 -13.62 -9.29
CA LEU A 44 4.32 -12.33 -9.70
C LEU A 44 5.78 -12.28 -9.27
N GLU A 45 6.68 -12.16 -10.24
CA GLU A 45 8.12 -12.12 -10.03
C GLU A 45 8.78 -10.98 -10.81
N THR A 46 10.01 -10.63 -10.44
CA THR A 46 10.86 -9.77 -11.25
C THR A 46 11.46 -10.55 -12.43
N ALA A 47 12.05 -9.86 -13.40
CA ALA A 47 12.80 -10.49 -14.49
C ALA A 47 14.00 -11.33 -14.02
N GLU A 48 14.44 -11.15 -12.77
CA GLU A 48 15.49 -11.93 -12.10
C GLU A 48 14.91 -13.12 -11.31
N SER A 49 13.64 -13.46 -11.53
CA SER A 49 12.93 -14.55 -10.84
C SER A 49 12.86 -14.37 -9.32
N VAL A 50 12.79 -13.12 -8.84
CA VAL A 50 12.48 -12.83 -7.43
C VAL A 50 10.98 -12.77 -7.24
N GLU A 51 10.44 -13.67 -6.41
CA GLU A 51 9.03 -13.70 -6.08
C GLU A 51 8.58 -12.49 -5.25
N LEU A 52 7.53 -11.82 -5.71
CA LEU A 52 6.87 -10.71 -5.04
C LEU A 52 5.54 -11.11 -4.40
N SER A 53 4.82 -12.03 -5.03
CA SER A 53 3.55 -12.58 -4.57
C SER A 53 3.14 -13.81 -5.38
N SER A 54 2.40 -14.74 -4.78
CA SER A 54 1.88 -15.95 -5.45
C SER A 54 0.43 -16.21 -5.04
N GLY A 55 -0.43 -16.64 -5.97
CA GLY A 55 -1.81 -17.02 -5.65
C GLY A 55 -2.84 -16.73 -6.74
N VAL A 56 -4.12 -16.83 -6.36
CA VAL A 56 -5.27 -16.58 -7.26
C VAL A 56 -5.66 -15.12 -7.24
N GLY A 57 -5.72 -14.47 -8.41
CA GLY A 57 -6.18 -13.09 -8.52
C GLY A 57 -5.24 -12.08 -7.86
N LEU A 58 -3.95 -12.19 -8.17
CA LEU A 58 -2.90 -11.36 -7.58
C LEU A 58 -3.02 -9.89 -7.92
N ASN A 59 -3.01 -9.04 -6.89
CA ASN A 59 -2.78 -7.61 -6.98
C ASN A 59 -1.69 -7.23 -5.98
N LYS A 60 -0.58 -6.64 -6.46
CA LYS A 60 0.54 -6.20 -5.62
C LYS A 60 0.76 -4.69 -5.77
N LEU A 61 0.91 -4.02 -4.64
CA LEU A 61 1.27 -2.60 -4.59
C LEU A 61 2.76 -2.43 -4.88
N ILE A 62 3.09 -1.47 -5.74
CA ILE A 62 4.46 -1.15 -6.14
C ILE A 62 4.66 0.35 -6.00
N GLU A 63 5.77 0.73 -5.40
CA GLU A 63 6.04 2.11 -5.02
C GLU A 63 7.27 2.61 -5.77
N CYS A 64 7.26 3.88 -6.16
CA CYS A 64 8.43 4.48 -6.75
C CYS A 64 9.35 5.07 -5.67
N SER A 65 10.65 4.89 -5.85
CA SER A 65 11.67 5.67 -5.17
C SER A 65 12.30 6.62 -6.19
N GLY A 66 11.82 7.86 -6.23
CA GLY A 66 12.24 8.90 -7.17
C GLY A 66 11.82 8.62 -8.62
N ARG A 67 12.63 7.86 -9.37
CA ARG A 67 12.38 7.47 -10.77
C ARG A 67 12.38 5.95 -10.99
N ARG A 68 12.54 5.16 -9.94
CA ARG A 68 12.63 3.70 -10.01
C ARG A 68 11.43 3.07 -9.34
N TRP A 69 10.84 2.07 -9.97
CA TRP A 69 9.80 1.25 -9.37
C TRP A 69 10.46 0.22 -8.46
N MET A 70 10.00 0.12 -7.22
CA MET A 70 10.54 -0.80 -6.21
C MET A 70 9.38 -1.61 -5.62
N ALA A 71 9.64 -2.87 -5.31
CA ALA A 71 8.69 -3.74 -4.63
C ALA A 71 9.38 -4.51 -3.50
N VAL A 72 8.62 -4.89 -2.49
CA VAL A 72 9.09 -5.78 -1.42
C VAL A 72 8.75 -7.21 -1.80
N SER A 73 9.78 -8.06 -1.90
CA SER A 73 9.67 -9.48 -2.16
C SER A 73 8.96 -10.22 -1.01
N THR A 74 8.59 -11.49 -1.22
CA THR A 74 8.02 -12.33 -0.16
C THR A 74 9.01 -12.60 0.98
N THR A 75 10.31 -12.40 0.74
CA THR A 75 11.37 -12.51 1.75
C THR A 75 11.67 -11.21 2.50
N GLY A 76 10.98 -10.11 2.16
CA GLY A 76 11.19 -8.79 2.78
C GLY A 76 12.34 -7.98 2.16
N THR A 77 12.95 -8.46 1.08
CA THR A 77 13.98 -7.70 0.35
C THR A 77 13.34 -6.69 -0.60
N VAL A 78 13.87 -5.47 -0.64
CA VAL A 78 13.44 -4.45 -1.62
C VAL A 78 14.14 -4.71 -2.94
N VAL A 79 13.38 -4.92 -4.00
CA VAL A 79 13.89 -5.24 -5.34
C VAL A 79 13.36 -4.29 -6.39
N ASP A 80 14.07 -4.21 -7.52
CA ASP A 80 13.61 -3.46 -8.69
C ASP A 80 12.35 -4.09 -9.27
N ALA A 81 11.34 -3.26 -9.47
CA ALA A 81 10.04 -3.64 -10.02
C ALA A 81 9.80 -3.03 -11.40
N SER A 82 10.87 -2.63 -12.10
CA SER A 82 10.80 -2.06 -13.45
C SER A 82 10.44 -3.13 -14.49
N SER A 83 10.72 -4.41 -14.20
CA SER A 83 10.47 -5.54 -15.09
C SER A 83 9.78 -6.67 -14.34
N LEU A 84 8.44 -6.62 -14.32
CA LEU A 84 7.59 -7.61 -13.64
C LEU A 84 7.05 -8.63 -14.63
N ARG A 85 6.88 -9.86 -14.15
CA ARG A 85 6.34 -10.97 -14.93
C ARG A 85 5.37 -11.76 -14.09
N CYS A 86 4.28 -12.17 -14.74
CA CYS A 86 3.35 -13.13 -14.19
C CYS A 86 3.68 -14.49 -14.80
N VAL A 87 4.07 -15.44 -13.97
CA VAL A 87 4.40 -16.80 -14.41
C VAL A 87 3.38 -17.78 -13.83
N ILE A 88 3.09 -18.84 -14.57
CA ILE A 88 2.28 -19.94 -14.04
C ILE A 88 3.18 -20.72 -13.08
N PRO A 89 2.78 -20.93 -11.81
CA PRO A 89 3.61 -21.65 -10.85
C PRO A 89 3.91 -23.05 -11.37
N ALA A 90 5.18 -23.46 -11.29
CA ALA A 90 5.58 -24.82 -11.61
C ALA A 90 4.92 -25.77 -10.59
N VAL A 91 4.11 -26.71 -11.10
CA VAL A 91 3.46 -27.77 -10.31
C VAL A 91 4.43 -28.88 -9.93
#